data_AF-A0AAW9B9Z9-F1
#
_entry.id   AF-A0AAW9B9Z9-F1
#
_cell.length_a   1.000
_cell.length_b   1.000
_cell.length_c   1.000
_cell.angle_alpha   90.00
_cell.angle_beta   90.00
_cell.angle_gamma   90.00
#
_symmetry.space_group_name_H-M   'P 1'
#
loop_
_entity.id
_entity.type
_entity.pdbx_description
1 polymer ?
#
loop_
_entity_poly.entity_id
_entity_poly.type
_entity_poly.pdbx_seq_one_letter_code
_entity_poly.pdbx_strand_id
1 'polypeptide(L)'
;FFYEVEPEEKEVPKPKPVAVQPPPPPPEQEQMAQSEGPEYFSAAWFRENLPKYKDAWWDNPTIENAKAFAYMQRFAMDRSEQAQDAYELAILGDPYLDEVSRRPYATFASQQVDSKAGKERQTLLGTVASRMGLFFFYQPNCEMCEIQAPIVKMLEQGYGFTVVAVSSDGTPFPGNIFPEFKVDNG
;
A
#
# COMPACT_ATOMS: atom_id res chain seq x y z
N PHE A 1 -0.34 22.89 79.46
CA PHE A 1 0.14 24.15 78.86
C PHE A 1 -0.77 24.52 77.71
N PHE A 2 -1.55 25.57 77.96
CA PHE A 2 -2.31 26.44 77.05
C PHE A 2 -3.17 25.83 75.92
N TYR A 3 -4.47 25.76 76.21
CA TYR A 3 -5.53 25.98 75.21
C TYR A 3 -5.61 27.48 74.93
N GLU A 4 -5.72 27.87 73.66
CA GLU A 4 -6.06 29.23 73.27
C GLU A 4 -7.57 29.32 73.09
N VAL A 5 -8.15 30.26 73.82
CA VAL A 5 -9.58 30.45 74.04
C VAL A 5 -10.09 31.41 72.97
N GLU A 6 -10.97 30.94 72.08
CA GLU A 6 -11.81 31.83 71.28
C GLU A 6 -12.89 32.44 72.18
N PRO A 7 -13.09 33.77 72.19
CA PRO A 7 -14.25 34.36 72.84
C PRO A 7 -15.42 34.50 71.84
N GLU A 8 -16.52 33.81 72.14
CA GLU A 8 -17.91 34.25 71.89
C GLU A 8 -18.19 35.52 72.72
N GLU A 9 -19.08 36.48 72.44
CA GLU A 9 -20.09 36.78 71.41
C GLU A 9 -20.63 38.19 71.78
N LYS A 10 -21.18 38.97 70.83
CA LYS A 10 -22.40 39.76 71.08
C LYS A 10 -23.01 40.35 69.80
N GLU A 11 -24.21 39.84 69.51
CA GLU A 11 -25.21 40.29 68.53
C GLU A 11 -25.72 41.72 68.80
N VAL A 12 -26.23 42.42 67.79
CA VAL A 12 -27.68 42.68 67.49
C VAL A 12 -27.81 43.47 66.16
N PRO A 13 -28.99 43.67 65.53
CA PRO A 13 -30.17 42.81 65.32
C PRO A 13 -30.50 42.62 63.80
N LYS A 14 -31.32 41.61 63.50
CA LYS A 14 -31.90 41.33 62.16
C LYS A 14 -32.97 42.35 61.72
N PRO A 15 -33.01 42.80 60.46
CA PRO A 15 -34.24 43.20 59.81
C PRO A 15 -34.89 42.03 59.06
N LYS A 16 -36.23 42.01 59.12
CA LYS A 16 -37.17 41.04 58.51
C LYS A 16 -37.21 41.14 56.97
N PRO A 17 -37.77 40.14 56.27
CA PRO A 17 -37.35 39.72 54.94
C PRO A 17 -37.94 40.58 53.83
N VAL A 18 -37.09 41.05 52.92
CA VAL A 18 -37.51 41.54 51.60
C VAL A 18 -37.54 40.33 50.67
N ALA A 19 -38.69 40.10 50.04
CA ALA A 19 -38.92 39.03 49.09
C ALA A 19 -37.84 39.03 48.01
N VAL A 20 -37.04 37.97 47.96
CA VAL A 20 -36.09 37.71 46.88
C VAL A 20 -36.93 37.30 45.67
N GLN A 21 -36.96 38.17 44.66
CA GLN A 21 -37.42 37.80 43.33
C GLN A 21 -36.58 36.62 42.83
N PRO A 22 -37.18 35.59 42.20
CA PRO A 22 -36.38 34.51 41.62
C PRO A 22 -35.34 35.11 40.66
N PRO A 23 -34.07 34.67 40.73
CA PRO A 23 -33.05 35.16 39.84
C PRO A 23 -33.48 34.94 38.38
N PRO A 24 -33.17 35.88 37.47
CA PRO A 24 -33.42 35.66 36.05
C PRO A 24 -32.71 34.37 35.62
N PRO A 25 -33.32 33.59 34.71
CA PRO A 25 -32.69 32.37 34.22
C PRO A 25 -31.28 32.70 33.70
N PRO A 26 -30.30 31.79 33.90
CA PRO A 26 -28.98 31.94 33.30
C PRO A 26 -29.14 32.27 31.82
N PRO A 27 -28.31 33.17 31.24
CA PRO A 27 -28.36 33.39 29.81
C PRO A 27 -28.22 32.02 29.15
N GLU A 28 -29.28 31.67 28.44
CA GLU A 28 -29.37 30.52 27.57
C GLU A 28 -28.07 30.53 26.78
N GLN A 29 -27.22 29.54 27.05
CA GLN A 29 -26.03 29.31 26.26
C GLN A 29 -26.53 29.34 24.83
N GLU A 30 -26.11 30.37 24.09
CA GLU A 30 -26.30 30.43 22.66
C GLU A 30 -25.90 29.04 22.16
N GLN A 31 -26.92 28.28 21.79
CA GLN A 31 -26.75 27.07 21.02
C GLN A 31 -25.82 27.51 19.91
N MET A 32 -24.58 27.00 19.94
CA MET A 32 -23.64 27.15 18.85
C MET A 32 -24.46 26.82 17.61
N ALA A 33 -24.77 27.86 16.83
CA ALA A 33 -25.48 27.70 15.59
C ALA A 33 -24.75 26.58 14.87
N GLN A 34 -25.46 25.50 14.54
CA GLN A 34 -24.93 24.49 13.63
C GLN A 34 -24.43 25.27 12.43
N SER A 35 -23.11 25.42 12.30
CA SER A 35 -22.53 26.07 11.16
C SER A 35 -22.95 25.24 9.97
N GLU A 36 -23.65 25.83 9.00
CA GLU A 36 -24.11 25.16 7.78
C GLU A 36 -22.94 24.70 6.86
N GLY A 37 -21.71 24.66 7.37
CA GLY A 37 -20.49 24.29 6.66
C GLY A 37 -19.80 23.06 7.25
N PRO A 38 -18.84 22.48 6.52
CA PRO A 38 -18.10 21.32 6.97
C PRO A 38 -17.31 21.63 8.25
N GLU A 39 -17.22 20.63 9.14
CA GLU A 39 -16.44 20.70 10.37
C GLU A 39 -15.01 21.17 10.07
N TYR A 40 -14.50 22.11 10.85
CA TYR A 40 -13.16 22.66 10.66
C TYR A 40 -12.11 21.55 10.63
N PHE A 41 -11.16 21.68 9.68
CA PHE A 41 -10.09 20.71 9.44
C PHE A 41 -10.54 19.28 9.05
N SER A 42 -11.83 19.06 8.76
CA SER A 42 -12.30 17.82 8.15
C SER A 42 -11.83 17.68 6.68
N ALA A 43 -11.90 16.48 6.12
CA ALA A 43 -11.59 16.24 4.71
C ALA A 43 -12.46 17.10 3.76
N ALA A 44 -13.73 17.31 4.10
CA ALA A 44 -14.62 18.19 3.33
C ALA A 44 -14.15 19.65 3.41
N TRP A 45 -13.80 20.12 4.60
CA TRP A 45 -13.30 21.47 4.81
C TRP A 45 -11.96 21.70 4.07
N PHE A 46 -11.07 20.72 4.07
CA PHE A 46 -9.82 20.78 3.30
C PHE A 46 -10.05 20.86 1.79
N ARG A 47 -10.97 20.06 1.25
CA ARG A 47 -11.31 20.10 -0.18
C ARG A 47 -11.80 21.49 -0.61
N GLU A 48 -12.56 22.16 0.23
CA GLU A 48 -13.09 23.48 -0.08
C GLU A 48 -12.09 24.62 0.15
N ASN A 49 -11.24 24.53 1.18
CA ASN A 49 -10.43 25.67 1.61
C ASN A 49 -8.98 25.60 1.18
N LEU A 50 -8.38 24.42 0.98
CA LEU A 50 -6.99 24.29 0.54
C LEU A 50 -6.72 25.04 -0.79
N PRO A 51 -7.59 24.99 -1.82
CA PRO A 51 -7.38 25.77 -3.03
C PRO A 51 -7.33 27.27 -2.76
N LYS A 52 -8.18 27.78 -1.87
CA LYS A 52 -8.23 29.22 -1.53
C LYS A 52 -6.91 29.71 -0.95
N TYR A 53 -6.32 28.95 -0.02
CA TYR A 53 -5.01 29.27 0.57
C TYR A 53 -3.87 29.13 -0.45
N LYS A 54 -3.95 28.14 -1.34
CA LYS A 54 -2.98 27.96 -2.42
C LYS A 54 -3.01 29.15 -3.38
N ASP A 55 -4.20 29.54 -3.83
CA ASP A 55 -4.38 30.62 -4.80
C ASP A 55 -4.02 31.97 -4.17
N ALA A 56 -4.39 32.22 -2.91
CA ALA A 56 -3.98 33.41 -2.17
C ALA A 56 -2.45 33.55 -2.05
N TRP A 57 -1.73 32.45 -1.85
CA TRP A 57 -0.27 32.43 -1.86
C TRP A 57 0.32 32.60 -3.27
N TRP A 58 -0.26 31.93 -4.28
CA TRP A 58 0.22 31.97 -5.66
C TRP A 58 0.06 33.36 -6.29
N ASP A 59 -1.12 33.96 -6.12
CA ASP A 59 -1.44 35.27 -6.68
C ASP A 59 -0.79 36.40 -5.87
N ASN A 60 -0.59 36.20 -4.57
CA ASN A 60 0.07 37.17 -3.70
C ASN A 60 1.05 36.49 -2.72
N PRO A 61 2.33 36.33 -3.11
CA PRO A 61 3.32 35.56 -2.35
C PRO A 61 3.92 36.34 -1.17
N THR A 62 3.07 36.74 -0.21
CA THR A 62 3.51 37.29 1.07
C THR A 62 3.97 36.18 2.03
N ILE A 63 4.79 36.53 3.02
CA ILE A 63 5.23 35.58 4.06
C ILE A 63 4.03 34.99 4.81
N GLU A 64 2.98 35.78 5.05
CA GLU A 64 1.77 35.34 5.75
C GLU A 64 0.99 34.32 4.92
N ASN A 65 0.75 34.59 3.63
CA ASN A 65 0.06 33.64 2.74
C ASN A 65 0.86 32.35 2.55
N ALA A 66 2.19 32.47 2.40
CA ALA A 66 3.08 31.32 2.32
C ALA A 66 3.00 30.45 3.59
N LYS A 67 3.03 31.07 4.78
CA LYS A 67 2.87 30.36 6.05
C LYS A 67 1.50 29.72 6.17
N ALA A 68 0.43 30.42 5.84
CA ALA A 68 -0.93 29.91 5.90
C ALA A 68 -1.09 28.64 5.04
N PHE A 69 -0.61 28.68 3.79
CA PHE A 69 -0.62 27.51 2.92
C PHE A 69 0.31 26.38 3.41
N ALA A 70 1.48 26.72 3.97
CA ALA A 70 2.40 25.74 4.53
C ALA A 70 1.81 25.00 5.75
N TYR A 71 1.13 25.71 6.66
CA TYR A 71 0.44 25.08 7.79
C TYR A 71 -0.68 24.14 7.33
N MET A 72 -1.44 24.54 6.33
CA MET A 72 -2.50 23.72 5.74
C MET A 72 -1.92 22.43 5.12
N GLN A 73 -0.83 22.53 4.36
CA GLN A 73 -0.15 21.35 3.82
C GLN A 73 0.41 20.46 4.93
N ARG A 74 1.01 21.04 5.97
CA ARG A 74 1.56 20.28 7.09
C ARG A 74 0.46 19.45 7.78
N PHE A 75 -0.67 20.07 8.08
CA PHE A 75 -1.81 19.38 8.67
C PHE A 75 -2.34 18.27 7.77
N ALA A 76 -2.44 18.51 6.45
CA ALA A 76 -2.89 17.49 5.51
C ALA A 76 -1.93 16.28 5.48
N MET A 77 -0.62 16.51 5.59
CA MET A 77 0.37 15.44 5.73
C MET A 77 0.22 14.69 7.05
N ASP A 78 0.10 15.39 8.18
CA ASP A 78 -0.10 14.78 9.50
C ASP A 78 -1.38 13.91 9.52
N ARG A 79 -2.44 14.37 8.85
CA ARG A 79 -3.69 13.59 8.72
C ARG A 79 -3.54 12.39 7.79
N SER A 80 -2.72 12.51 6.76
CA SER A 80 -2.41 11.41 5.83
C SER A 80 -1.59 10.33 6.52
N GLU A 81 -0.62 10.70 7.35
CA GLU A 81 0.16 9.78 8.19
C GLU A 81 -0.75 8.96 9.10
N GLN A 82 -1.65 9.60 9.85
CA GLN A 82 -2.63 8.90 10.69
C GLN A 82 -3.54 7.95 9.89
N ALA A 83 -3.92 8.34 8.68
CA ALA A 83 -4.74 7.50 7.81
C ALA A 83 -3.96 6.29 7.29
N GLN A 84 -2.67 6.46 6.96
CA GLN A 84 -1.79 5.36 6.59
C GLN A 84 -1.58 4.39 7.75
N ASP A 85 -1.32 4.88 8.96
CA ASP A 85 -1.18 4.03 10.15
C ASP A 85 -2.42 3.14 10.36
N ALA A 86 -3.61 3.73 10.27
CA ALA A 86 -4.86 2.98 10.39
C ALA A 86 -5.05 1.96 9.26
N TYR A 87 -4.62 2.31 8.04
CA TYR A 87 -4.69 1.43 6.87
C TYR A 87 -3.72 0.24 7.00
N GLU A 88 -2.49 0.48 7.43
CA GLU A 88 -1.50 -0.58 7.68
C GLU A 88 -1.97 -1.55 8.76
N LEU A 89 -2.52 -1.02 9.87
CA LEU A 89 -3.10 -1.85 10.93
C LEU A 89 -4.31 -2.67 10.46
N ALA A 90 -5.09 -2.16 9.51
CA ALA A 90 -6.21 -2.90 8.93
C ALA A 90 -5.76 -4.04 8.01
N ILE A 91 -4.58 -3.91 7.38
CA ILE A 91 -4.00 -4.94 6.52
C ILE A 91 -3.26 -6.00 7.34
N LEU A 92 -2.53 -5.59 8.37
CA LEU A 92 -1.60 -6.46 9.09
C LEU A 92 -2.31 -7.69 9.69
N GLY A 93 -1.90 -8.89 9.26
CA GLY A 93 -2.44 -10.15 9.75
C GLY A 93 -3.77 -10.58 9.11
N ASP A 94 -4.35 -9.79 8.20
CA ASP A 94 -5.50 -10.22 7.40
C ASP A 94 -5.02 -11.14 6.26
N PRO A 95 -5.49 -12.39 6.15
CA PRO A 95 -4.98 -13.34 5.16
C PRO A 95 -5.30 -12.98 3.70
N TYR A 96 -6.25 -12.08 3.46
CA TYR A 96 -6.66 -11.63 2.13
C TYR A 96 -6.04 -10.30 1.71
N LEU A 97 -5.68 -9.45 2.68
CA LEU A 97 -5.09 -8.15 2.43
C LEU A 97 -3.57 -8.12 2.67
N ASP A 98 -3.06 -8.93 3.61
CA ASP A 98 -1.66 -8.98 3.99
C ASP A 98 -0.83 -9.76 2.95
N GLU A 99 -0.01 -9.01 2.21
CA GLU A 99 0.90 -9.60 1.23
C GLU A 99 1.93 -10.54 1.87
N VAL A 100 2.29 -10.37 3.14
CA VAL A 100 3.22 -11.27 3.85
C VAL A 100 2.68 -12.70 3.91
N SER A 101 1.36 -12.85 4.02
CA SER A 101 0.69 -14.16 3.99
C SER A 101 0.90 -14.89 2.66
N ARG A 102 1.04 -14.14 1.56
CA ARG A 102 1.30 -14.68 0.22
C ARG A 102 2.80 -14.81 -0.09
N ARG A 103 3.59 -13.80 0.27
CA ARG A 103 5.03 -13.69 0.02
C ARG A 103 5.74 -13.15 1.26
N PRO A 104 6.51 -13.99 1.97
CA PRO A 104 7.30 -13.55 3.11
C PRO A 104 8.33 -12.48 2.70
N TYR A 105 8.57 -11.48 3.56
CA TYR A 105 9.62 -10.46 3.34
C TYR A 105 11.03 -10.97 3.63
N ALA A 106 11.16 -11.89 4.60
CA ALA A 106 12.48 -12.38 4.99
C ALA A 106 13.12 -13.14 3.83
N THR A 107 14.29 -12.68 3.36
CA THR A 107 14.95 -13.19 2.15
C THR A 107 15.07 -14.72 2.13
N PHE A 108 15.44 -15.33 3.26
CA PHE A 108 15.56 -16.79 3.36
C PHE A 108 14.21 -17.49 3.14
N ALA A 109 13.11 -16.92 3.65
CA ALA A 109 11.78 -17.47 3.51
C ALA A 109 11.26 -17.28 2.07
N SER A 110 11.45 -16.11 1.47
CA SER A 110 11.08 -15.87 0.07
C SER A 110 11.84 -16.81 -0.87
N GLN A 111 13.16 -16.96 -0.68
CA GLN A 111 14.00 -17.90 -1.43
C GLN A 111 13.55 -19.35 -1.24
N GLN A 112 13.11 -19.73 -0.04
CA GLN A 112 12.61 -21.07 0.22
C GLN A 112 11.30 -21.35 -0.53
N VAL A 113 10.39 -20.36 -0.61
CA VAL A 113 9.16 -20.44 -1.42
C VAL A 113 9.52 -20.56 -2.90
N ASP A 114 10.44 -19.74 -3.41
CA ASP A 114 10.86 -19.80 -4.81
C ASP A 114 11.55 -21.13 -5.14
N SER A 115 12.41 -21.63 -4.25
CA SER A 115 13.05 -22.94 -4.39
C SER A 115 12.02 -24.06 -4.43
N LYS A 116 10.99 -24.00 -3.57
CA LYS A 116 9.89 -24.97 -3.58
C LYS A 116 9.12 -24.92 -4.89
N ALA A 117 8.72 -23.73 -5.34
CA ALA A 117 8.02 -23.54 -6.62
C ALA A 117 8.88 -24.03 -7.81
N GLY A 118 10.19 -23.76 -7.78
CA GLY A 118 11.14 -24.26 -8.78
C GLY A 118 11.22 -25.79 -8.81
N LYS A 119 11.27 -26.44 -7.63
CA LYS A 119 11.26 -27.91 -7.52
C LYS A 119 9.95 -28.50 -8.02
N GLU A 120 8.81 -27.92 -7.68
CA GLU A 120 7.50 -28.36 -8.17
C GLU A 120 7.40 -28.24 -9.69
N ARG A 121 7.86 -27.11 -10.26
CA ARG A 121 7.96 -26.92 -11.71
C ARG A 121 8.87 -27.95 -12.37
N GLN A 122 10.03 -28.24 -11.77
CA GLN A 122 10.96 -29.26 -12.24
C GLN A 122 10.30 -30.64 -12.27
N THR A 123 9.62 -31.05 -11.19
CA THR A 123 8.93 -32.33 -11.11
C THR A 123 7.80 -32.43 -12.14
N LEU A 124 7.02 -31.37 -12.31
CA LEU A 124 5.95 -31.33 -13.29
C LEU A 124 6.48 -31.48 -14.72
N LEU A 125 7.47 -30.66 -15.09
CA LEU A 125 8.06 -30.70 -16.43
C LEU A 125 8.77 -32.03 -16.72
N GLY A 126 9.45 -32.63 -15.73
CA GLY A 126 10.02 -33.97 -15.88
C GLY A 126 8.95 -35.05 -16.08
N THR A 127 7.80 -34.93 -15.41
CA THR A 127 6.66 -35.84 -15.62
C THR A 127 6.10 -35.71 -17.03
N VAL A 128 5.98 -34.48 -17.55
CA VAL A 128 5.56 -34.22 -18.93
C VAL A 128 6.56 -34.80 -19.93
N ALA A 129 7.86 -34.53 -19.72
CA ALA A 129 8.94 -35.02 -20.57
C ALA A 129 8.97 -36.55 -20.67
N SER A 130 8.62 -37.28 -19.60
CA SER A 130 8.55 -38.75 -19.63
C SER A 130 7.49 -39.32 -20.58
N ARG A 131 6.54 -38.50 -21.03
CA ARG A 131 5.40 -38.90 -21.87
C ARG A 131 5.37 -38.19 -23.22
N MET A 132 6.04 -37.06 -23.35
CA MET A 132 5.94 -36.15 -24.48
C MET A 132 7.34 -35.72 -24.95
N GLY A 133 7.53 -35.70 -26.26
CA GLY A 133 8.71 -35.12 -26.90
C GLY A 133 8.37 -33.81 -27.62
N LEU A 134 9.40 -33.06 -28.01
CA LEU A 134 9.27 -31.83 -28.78
C LEU A 134 9.84 -32.03 -30.18
N PHE A 135 9.12 -31.57 -31.20
CA PHE A 135 9.69 -31.34 -32.52
C PHE A 135 10.07 -29.87 -32.63
N PHE A 136 11.32 -29.60 -32.99
CA PHE A 136 11.81 -28.24 -33.19
C PHE A 136 12.13 -28.04 -34.67
N PHE A 137 11.21 -27.40 -35.39
CA PHE A 137 11.37 -27.08 -36.80
C PHE A 137 12.16 -25.78 -36.96
N TYR A 138 13.15 -25.79 -37.84
CA TYR A 138 13.96 -24.61 -38.11
C TYR A 138 14.38 -24.49 -39.57
N GLN A 139 14.77 -23.27 -39.94
CA GLN A 139 15.26 -22.89 -41.26
C GLN A 139 16.62 -22.19 -41.13
N PRO A 140 17.45 -22.19 -42.20
CA PRO A 140 18.68 -21.42 -42.25
C PRO A 140 18.36 -19.92 -42.18
N ASN A 141 19.25 -19.14 -41.56
CA ASN A 141 19.12 -17.67 -41.44
C ASN A 141 17.79 -17.21 -40.81
N CYS A 142 17.27 -17.98 -39.85
CA CYS A 142 16.04 -17.68 -39.11
C CYS A 142 16.37 -17.11 -37.71
N GLU A 143 16.28 -15.79 -37.55
CA GLU A 143 16.58 -15.10 -36.27
C GLU A 143 15.72 -15.62 -35.10
N MET A 144 14.43 -15.87 -35.34
CA MET A 144 13.54 -16.42 -34.31
C MET A 144 13.95 -17.84 -33.87
N CYS A 145 14.45 -18.64 -34.82
CA CYS A 145 14.93 -19.98 -34.54
C CYS A 145 16.20 -19.93 -33.68
N GLU A 146 17.08 -18.96 -33.92
CA GLU A 146 18.29 -18.70 -33.10
C GLU A 146 17.94 -18.29 -31.67
N ILE A 147 16.90 -17.49 -31.47
CA ILE A 147 16.42 -17.10 -30.14
C ILE A 147 15.75 -18.29 -29.42
N GLN A 148 15.00 -19.12 -30.14
CA GLN A 148 14.24 -20.23 -29.55
C GLN A 148 15.11 -21.46 -29.23
N ALA A 149 16.11 -21.76 -30.07
CA ALA A 149 16.98 -22.93 -29.94
C ALA A 149 17.57 -23.14 -28.53
N PRO A 150 18.17 -22.12 -27.85
CA PRO A 150 18.71 -22.32 -26.51
C PRO A 150 17.62 -22.65 -25.47
N ILE A 151 16.39 -22.16 -25.64
CA ILE A 151 15.27 -22.47 -24.74
C ILE A 151 14.85 -23.93 -24.91
N VAL A 152 14.74 -24.39 -26.16
CA VAL A 152 14.45 -25.80 -26.46
C VAL A 152 15.56 -26.70 -25.92
N LYS A 153 16.82 -26.30 -26.07
CA LYS A 153 17.97 -27.05 -25.54
C LYS A 153 17.96 -27.12 -24.01
N MET A 154 17.56 -26.03 -23.34
CA MET A 154 17.37 -26.01 -21.90
C MET A 154 16.25 -26.97 -21.46
N LEU A 155 15.16 -27.10 -22.24
CA LEU A 155 14.11 -28.07 -21.95
C LEU A 155 14.61 -29.52 -22.07
N GLU A 156 15.41 -29.80 -23.10
CA GLU A 156 16.06 -31.10 -23.28
C GLU A 156 16.98 -31.44 -22.10
N GLN A 157 17.97 -30.59 -21.82
CA GLN A 157 19.02 -30.87 -20.84
C GLN A 157 18.55 -30.68 -19.39
N GLY A 158 17.73 -29.67 -19.15
CA GLY A 158 17.30 -29.27 -17.81
C GLY A 158 16.14 -30.09 -17.28
N TYR A 159 15.20 -30.50 -18.15
CA TYR A 159 13.95 -31.16 -17.74
C TYR A 159 13.76 -32.56 -18.35
N GLY A 160 14.65 -32.98 -19.26
CA GLY A 160 14.66 -34.34 -19.81
C GLY A 160 13.73 -34.56 -21.00
N PHE A 161 13.29 -33.50 -21.69
CA PHE A 161 12.49 -33.64 -22.91
C PHE A 161 13.31 -34.30 -24.01
N THR A 162 12.73 -35.28 -24.71
CA THR A 162 13.30 -35.73 -25.98
C THR A 162 12.99 -34.69 -27.06
N VAL A 163 14.02 -34.14 -27.69
CA VAL A 163 13.87 -33.16 -28.75
C VAL A 163 14.33 -33.77 -30.08
N VAL A 164 13.49 -33.66 -31.10
CA VAL A 164 13.86 -33.97 -32.49
C VAL A 164 13.91 -32.65 -33.24
N ALA A 165 15.11 -32.21 -33.57
CA ALA A 165 15.30 -31.06 -34.44
C ALA A 165 15.00 -31.46 -35.89
N VAL A 166 14.20 -30.66 -36.58
CA VAL A 166 13.77 -30.89 -37.95
C VAL A 166 14.16 -29.69 -38.80
N SER A 167 15.07 -29.90 -39.73
CA SER A 167 15.55 -28.90 -40.67
C SER A 167 14.67 -28.88 -41.90
N SER A 168 14.13 -27.71 -42.27
CA SER A 168 13.33 -27.59 -43.48
C SER A 168 14.14 -27.70 -44.78
N ASP A 169 15.44 -27.40 -44.75
CA ASP A 169 16.33 -27.40 -45.93
C ASP A 169 17.44 -28.47 -45.85
N GLY A 170 17.50 -29.20 -44.74
CA GLY A 170 18.51 -30.23 -44.48
C GLY A 170 19.86 -29.69 -44.02
N THR A 171 19.98 -28.39 -43.74
CA THR A 171 21.20 -27.84 -43.16
C THR A 171 21.24 -28.01 -41.63
N PRO A 172 22.43 -28.21 -41.04
CA PRO A 172 22.59 -28.29 -39.59
C PRO A 172 22.30 -26.94 -38.94
N PHE A 173 21.76 -26.96 -37.72
CA PHE A 173 21.52 -25.74 -36.97
C PHE A 173 22.84 -24.99 -36.67
N PRO A 174 22.88 -23.65 -36.79
CA PRO A 174 24.07 -22.86 -36.50
C PRO A 174 24.64 -23.14 -35.10
N GLY A 175 25.98 -23.20 -34.99
CA GLY A 175 26.65 -23.45 -33.71
C GLY A 175 26.48 -24.88 -33.15
N ASN A 176 25.93 -25.81 -33.94
CA ASN A 176 25.84 -27.23 -33.60
C ASN A 176 25.06 -27.53 -32.29
N ILE A 177 24.05 -26.71 -31.97
CA ILE A 177 23.21 -26.87 -30.75
C ILE A 177 22.40 -28.18 -30.81
N PHE A 178 21.98 -28.57 -32.00
CA PHE A 178 21.31 -29.84 -32.31
C PHE A 178 22.16 -30.63 -33.32
N PRO A 179 23.12 -31.45 -32.85
CA PRO A 179 24.03 -32.19 -33.72
C PRO A 179 23.31 -33.29 -34.50
N GLU A 180 22.25 -33.86 -33.93
CA GLU A 180 21.34 -34.77 -34.61
C GLU A 180 20.08 -34.02 -35.03
N PHE A 181 19.78 -34.03 -36.32
CA PHE A 181 18.58 -33.45 -36.89
C PHE A 181 18.03 -34.34 -38.00
N LYS A 182 16.75 -34.19 -38.30
CA LYS A 182 16.08 -34.82 -39.44
C LYS A 182 15.75 -33.77 -40.48
N VAL A 183 15.69 -34.18 -41.74
CA VAL A 183 15.19 -33.32 -42.82
C VAL A 183 13.66 -33.44 -42.87
N ASP A 184 12.97 -32.31 -43.00
CA ASP A 184 11.53 -32.27 -43.22
C ASP A 184 11.19 -32.90 -44.58
N ASN A 185 10.23 -33.82 -44.59
CA ASN A 185 9.81 -34.54 -45.80
C ASN A 185 8.32 -34.29 -46.16
N GLY A 186 7.62 -33.40 -45.44
CA GLY A 186 6.18 -33.13 -45.63
C GLY A 186 5.28 -34.05 -44.82
#